data_AF-A0A8J9Y739-F1
#
_entry.id   AF-A0A8J9Y739-F1
#
_cell.length_a   1.000
_cell.length_b   1.000
_cell.length_c   1.000
_cell.angle_alpha   90.00
_cell.angle_beta   90.00
_cell.angle_gamma   90.00
#
_symmetry.space_group_name_H-M   'P 1'
#
loop_
_entity.id
_entity.type
_entity.pdbx_description
1 polymer ?
#
loop_
_entity_poly.entity_id
_entity_poly.type
_entity_poly.pdbx_seq_one_letter_code
_entity_poly.pdbx_strand_id
1 'polypeptide(L)'
;MYDYFIDEINKAGDQSIPFKKICTNPSQVFQPKTYWDSSLSRAIAERRLALKKFRRNPIPNNFDKLTSKIANAQRLTRRARTNDWQGFCTQIDEVTDIPTMWNKMCWMKGVKPKYSQITESMKKDLLHSLTPDYAEYPQPTLHSDNEALQQDFSLEELQNCLKKKDTAPGDDNITYSMIYNLPNEEWQPRDGKRKRGRQAKRWIDDLRNLKAKPGLEKK
;
A
#
# COMPACT_ATOMS: atom_id res chain seq x y z
N MET A 1 23.56 -40.30 40.41
CA MET A 1 24.46 -40.64 39.27
C MET A 1 23.69 -41.20 38.08
N TYR A 2 22.76 -42.13 38.29
CA TYR A 2 21.97 -42.72 37.21
C TYR A 2 21.02 -41.71 36.53
N ASP A 3 20.44 -40.80 37.30
CA ASP A 3 19.52 -39.77 36.76
C ASP A 3 20.20 -38.81 35.78
N TYR A 4 21.46 -38.46 36.04
CA TYR A 4 22.25 -37.61 35.13
C TYR A 4 22.48 -38.31 33.79
N PHE A 5 22.78 -39.62 33.82
CA PHE A 5 22.96 -40.42 32.61
C PHE A 5 21.65 -40.57 31.82
N ILE A 6 20.53 -40.80 32.51
CA ILE A 6 19.19 -40.85 31.90
C ILE A 6 18.85 -39.49 31.27
N ASP A 7 19.12 -38.38 31.94
CA ASP A 7 18.88 -37.03 31.42
C ASP A 7 19.74 -36.74 30.19
N GLU A 8 21.02 -37.12 30.21
CA GLU A 8 21.90 -36.90 29.05
C GLU A 8 21.48 -37.77 27.85
N ILE A 9 21.00 -39.01 28.08
CA ILE A 9 20.41 -39.85 27.04
C ILE A 9 19.11 -39.23 26.49
N ASN A 10 18.22 -38.77 27.36
CA ASN A 10 16.95 -38.16 26.95
C ASN A 10 17.20 -36.88 26.15
N LYS A 11 18.12 -36.04 26.61
CA LYS A 11 18.54 -34.81 25.93
C LYS A 11 19.20 -35.10 24.58
N ALA A 12 20.06 -36.10 24.50
CA ALA A 12 20.63 -36.56 23.22
C ALA A 12 19.53 -37.11 22.29
N GLY A 13 18.54 -37.83 22.84
CA GLY A 13 17.37 -38.32 22.12
C GLY A 13 16.50 -37.19 21.58
N ASP A 14 16.23 -36.16 22.38
CA ASP A 14 15.44 -34.98 21.96
C ASP A 14 16.16 -34.19 20.85
N GLN A 15 17.49 -34.11 20.90
CA GLN A 15 18.31 -33.45 19.88
C GLN A 15 18.40 -34.25 18.57
N SER A 16 18.58 -35.57 18.66
CA SER A 16 18.84 -36.43 17.49
C SER A 16 17.56 -37.01 16.86
N ILE A 17 16.49 -37.18 17.65
CA ILE A 17 15.20 -37.75 17.23
C ILE A 17 14.05 -36.84 17.69
N PRO A 18 14.01 -35.57 17.23
CA PRO A 18 12.99 -34.64 17.70
C PRO A 18 11.59 -35.16 17.31
N PHE A 19 10.70 -35.27 18.30
CA PHE A 19 9.29 -35.64 18.10
C PHE A 19 8.58 -34.77 17.04
N LYS A 20 9.06 -33.54 16.88
CA LYS A 20 8.60 -32.59 15.88
C LYS A 20 9.76 -32.24 14.94
N LYS A 21 9.80 -32.86 13.76
CA LYS A 21 10.75 -32.50 12.71
C LYS A 21 10.44 -31.11 12.17
N ILE A 22 11.19 -30.11 12.61
CA ILE A 22 11.17 -28.77 12.01
C ILE A 22 12.01 -28.85 10.73
N CYS A 23 11.44 -28.52 9.58
CA CYS A 23 12.21 -28.46 8.33
C CYS A 23 13.18 -27.28 8.41
N THR A 24 14.47 -27.56 8.55
CA THR A 24 15.55 -26.56 8.56
C THR A 24 15.79 -25.92 7.18
N ASN A 25 15.44 -26.63 6.11
CA ASN A 25 15.38 -26.13 4.73
C ASN A 25 13.92 -26.16 4.23
N PRO A 26 13.11 -25.13 4.48
CA PRO A 26 11.70 -25.07 4.04
C PRO A 26 11.54 -24.95 2.51
N SER A 27 12.62 -24.83 1.74
CA SER A 27 12.57 -24.53 0.31
C SER A 27 12.32 -25.74 -0.61
N GLN A 28 12.51 -26.99 -0.20
CA GLN A 28 12.48 -28.11 -1.18
C GLN A 28 11.38 -29.18 -1.02
N VAL A 29 10.74 -29.36 0.14
CA VAL A 29 9.84 -30.55 0.31
C VAL A 29 8.43 -30.20 0.78
N PHE A 30 8.26 -29.24 1.68
CA PHE A 30 6.94 -28.84 2.16
C PHE A 30 6.93 -27.37 2.57
N GLN A 31 6.24 -26.54 1.79
CA GLN A 31 5.93 -25.17 2.14
C GLN A 31 4.47 -25.10 2.62
N PRO A 32 4.23 -25.20 3.95
CA PRO A 32 2.89 -25.05 4.48
C PRO A 32 2.32 -23.70 4.07
N LYS A 33 1.04 -23.70 3.72
CA LYS A 33 0.31 -22.47 3.42
C LYS A 33 0.26 -21.56 4.66
N THR A 34 0.04 -20.27 4.49
CA THR A 34 0.01 -19.32 5.62
C THR A 34 -1.02 -19.69 6.69
N TYR A 35 -2.18 -20.23 6.27
CA TYR A 35 -3.22 -20.74 7.16
C TYR A 35 -2.91 -22.09 7.82
N TRP A 36 -1.75 -22.69 7.56
CA TRP A 36 -1.42 -24.03 8.03
C TRP A 36 -0.90 -23.97 9.46
N ASP A 37 -1.65 -24.54 10.40
CA ASP A 37 -1.28 -24.57 11.81
C ASP A 37 -0.94 -26.00 12.30
N SER A 38 -0.47 -26.08 13.55
CA SER A 38 -0.15 -27.36 14.19
C SER A 38 -1.38 -28.23 14.40
N SER A 39 -2.56 -27.61 14.61
CA SER A 39 -3.82 -28.34 14.81
C SER A 39 -4.30 -29.01 13.53
N LEU A 40 -4.21 -28.33 12.38
CA LEU A 40 -4.52 -28.85 11.05
C LEU A 40 -3.53 -29.94 10.65
N SER A 41 -2.24 -29.76 10.94
CA SER A 41 -1.22 -30.78 10.73
C SER A 41 -1.61 -32.10 11.43
N ARG A 42 -2.00 -32.00 12.71
CA ARG A 42 -2.45 -33.15 13.51
C ARG A 42 -3.71 -33.80 12.91
N ALA A 43 -4.72 -33.00 12.56
CA ALA A 43 -5.96 -33.52 11.98
C ALA A 43 -5.75 -34.24 10.64
N ILE A 44 -4.85 -33.72 9.79
CA ILE A 44 -4.48 -34.36 8.52
C ILE A 44 -3.71 -35.66 8.77
N ALA A 45 -2.80 -35.70 9.75
CA ALA A 45 -2.10 -36.91 10.14
C ALA A 45 -3.05 -37.99 10.65
N GLU A 46 -4.01 -37.63 11.52
CA GLU A 46 -5.05 -38.55 12.02
C GLU A 46 -5.92 -39.11 10.89
N ARG A 47 -6.33 -38.26 9.93
CA ARG A 47 -7.06 -38.70 8.73
C ARG A 47 -6.25 -39.71 7.92
N ARG A 48 -4.96 -39.45 7.70
CA ARG A 48 -4.06 -40.39 6.98
C ARG A 48 -3.89 -41.71 7.73
N LEU A 49 -3.78 -41.67 9.05
CA LEU A 49 -3.71 -42.86 9.89
C LEU A 49 -5.01 -43.68 9.82
N ALA A 50 -6.17 -43.03 9.90
CA ALA A 50 -7.47 -43.68 9.76
C ALA A 50 -7.62 -44.34 8.37
N LEU A 51 -7.19 -43.65 7.31
CA LEU A 51 -7.20 -44.20 5.95
C LEU A 51 -6.30 -45.44 5.83
N LYS A 52 -5.10 -45.38 6.41
CA LYS A 52 -4.18 -46.53 6.45
C LYS A 52 -4.79 -47.73 7.19
N LYS A 53 -5.48 -47.48 8.31
CA LYS A 53 -6.18 -48.53 9.08
C LYS A 53 -7.34 -49.14 8.27
N PHE A 54 -8.16 -48.32 7.63
CA PHE A 54 -9.27 -48.79 6.79
C PHE A 54 -8.78 -49.59 5.58
N ARG A 55 -7.73 -49.13 4.89
CA ARG A 55 -7.12 -49.86 3.76
C ARG A 55 -6.55 -51.22 4.15
N ARG A 56 -6.09 -51.38 5.38
CA ARG A 56 -5.64 -52.68 5.91
C ARG A 56 -6.84 -53.57 6.23
N ASN A 57 -7.81 -53.04 6.98
CA ASN A 57 -8.98 -53.78 7.46
C ASN A 57 -10.27 -52.99 7.16
N PRO A 58 -10.93 -53.25 6.01
CA PRO A 58 -12.11 -52.51 5.56
C PRO A 58 -13.39 -53.01 6.24
N ILE A 59 -13.54 -52.70 7.53
CA ILE A 59 -14.75 -53.00 8.34
C ILE A 59 -15.58 -51.73 8.60
N PRO A 60 -16.90 -51.84 8.86
CA PRO A 60 -17.78 -50.69 9.07
C PRO A 60 -17.27 -49.70 10.14
N ASN A 61 -16.84 -50.19 11.30
CA ASN A 61 -16.30 -49.34 12.37
C ASN A 61 -15.05 -48.54 11.93
N ASN A 62 -14.20 -49.11 11.06
CA ASN A 62 -13.04 -48.39 10.53
C ASN A 62 -13.45 -47.35 9.48
N PHE A 63 -14.51 -47.63 8.73
CA PHE A 63 -15.11 -46.68 7.80
C PHE A 63 -15.71 -45.48 8.54
N ASP A 64 -16.48 -45.69 9.61
CA ASP A 64 -17.06 -44.62 10.43
C ASP A 64 -15.99 -43.70 11.01
N LYS A 65 -14.91 -44.30 11.53
CA LYS A 65 -13.74 -43.57 12.02
C LYS A 65 -13.07 -42.76 10.91
N LEU A 66 -12.91 -43.32 9.72
CA LEU A 66 -12.35 -42.61 8.57
C LEU A 66 -13.24 -41.42 8.18
N THR A 67 -14.55 -41.62 8.08
CA THR A 67 -15.53 -40.58 7.73
C THR A 67 -15.50 -39.43 8.73
N SER A 68 -15.52 -39.73 10.03
CA SER A 68 -15.41 -38.73 11.10
C SER A 68 -14.09 -37.93 11.01
N LYS A 69 -12.96 -38.60 10.79
CA LYS A 69 -11.65 -37.92 10.64
C LYS A 69 -11.55 -37.12 9.34
N ILE A 70 -12.17 -37.55 8.25
CA ILE A 70 -12.29 -36.77 7.02
C ILE A 70 -13.08 -35.48 7.28
N ALA A 71 -14.26 -35.59 7.89
CA ALA A 71 -15.11 -34.44 8.18
C ALA A 71 -14.41 -33.42 9.09
N ASN A 72 -13.72 -33.88 10.15
CA ASN A 72 -12.96 -33.00 11.03
C ASN A 72 -11.83 -32.27 10.29
N ALA A 73 -11.04 -33.01 9.50
CA ALA A 73 -9.95 -32.42 8.72
C ALA A 73 -10.46 -31.38 7.70
N GLN A 74 -11.57 -31.65 7.03
CA GLN A 74 -12.22 -30.71 6.11
C GLN A 74 -12.70 -29.45 6.84
N ARG A 75 -13.38 -29.62 7.98
CA ARG A 75 -13.87 -28.50 8.80
C ARG A 75 -12.72 -27.60 9.26
N LEU A 76 -11.65 -28.19 9.79
CA LEU A 76 -10.47 -27.44 10.22
C LEU A 76 -9.77 -26.74 9.06
N THR A 77 -9.65 -27.40 7.90
CA THR A 77 -9.07 -26.78 6.70
C THR A 77 -9.87 -25.55 6.25
N ARG A 78 -11.20 -25.67 6.23
CA ARG A 78 -12.10 -24.55 5.87
C ARG A 78 -11.97 -23.41 6.87
N ARG A 79 -12.05 -23.70 8.17
CA ARG A 79 -11.93 -22.71 9.24
C ARG A 79 -10.59 -21.96 9.19
N ALA A 80 -9.49 -22.70 9.05
CA ALA A 80 -8.16 -22.10 8.97
C ALA A 80 -8.02 -21.17 7.76
N ARG A 81 -8.50 -21.62 6.59
CA ARG A 81 -8.53 -20.79 5.37
C ARG A 81 -9.36 -19.52 5.55
N THR A 82 -10.54 -19.63 6.16
CA THR A 82 -11.41 -18.46 6.42
C THR A 82 -10.74 -17.49 7.38
N ASN A 83 -10.12 -17.97 8.46
CA ASN A 83 -9.44 -17.12 9.43
C ASN A 83 -8.25 -16.37 8.81
N ASP A 84 -7.44 -17.03 7.97
CA ASP A 84 -6.32 -16.38 7.27
C ASP A 84 -6.82 -15.32 6.29
N TRP A 85 -7.92 -15.59 5.57
CA TRP A 85 -8.53 -14.60 4.69
C TRP A 85 -9.07 -13.40 5.47
N GLN A 86 -9.79 -13.66 6.55
CA GLN A 86 -10.32 -12.60 7.40
C GLN A 86 -9.19 -11.76 8.00
N GLY A 87 -8.13 -12.41 8.50
CA GLY A 87 -6.94 -11.73 9.02
C GLY A 87 -6.24 -10.88 7.96
N PHE A 88 -6.17 -11.36 6.72
CA PHE A 88 -5.67 -10.56 5.60
C PHE A 88 -6.58 -9.35 5.33
N CYS A 89 -7.90 -9.55 5.23
CA CYS A 89 -8.86 -8.47 5.01
C CYS A 89 -8.80 -7.38 6.09
N THR A 90 -8.55 -7.76 7.35
CA THR A 90 -8.39 -6.79 8.44
C THR A 90 -7.08 -6.00 8.39
N GLN A 91 -6.08 -6.48 7.64
CA GLN A 91 -4.78 -5.82 7.46
C GLN A 91 -4.71 -4.95 6.20
N ILE A 92 -5.74 -5.00 5.34
CA ILE A 92 -5.80 -4.16 4.14
C ILE A 92 -5.98 -2.71 4.57
N ASP A 93 -5.05 -1.87 4.14
CA ASP A 93 -5.07 -0.41 4.27
C ASP A 93 -4.95 0.26 2.89
N GLU A 94 -5.10 1.59 2.84
CA GLU A 94 -5.00 2.45 1.65
C GLU A 94 -3.67 2.29 0.89
N VAL A 95 -2.62 1.84 1.58
CA VAL A 95 -1.27 1.61 1.03
C VAL A 95 -1.13 0.22 0.38
N THR A 96 -2.15 -0.64 0.45
CA THR A 96 -2.06 -2.02 -0.08
C THR A 96 -2.09 -2.04 -1.60
N ASP A 97 -0.97 -2.45 -2.19
CA ASP A 97 -0.84 -2.53 -3.65
C ASP A 97 -1.77 -3.57 -4.29
N ILE A 98 -2.31 -3.24 -5.48
CA ILE A 98 -3.29 -4.04 -6.24
C ILE A 98 -2.73 -5.45 -6.58
N PRO A 99 -1.51 -5.59 -7.10
CA PRO A 99 -0.82 -6.87 -7.23
C PRO A 99 -0.81 -7.72 -5.97
N THR A 100 -0.57 -7.12 -4.80
CA THR A 100 -0.54 -7.86 -3.52
C THR A 100 -1.91 -8.46 -3.21
N MET A 101 -2.97 -7.66 -3.40
CA MET A 101 -4.35 -8.08 -3.28
C MET A 101 -4.69 -9.24 -4.24
N TRP A 102 -4.35 -9.06 -5.52
CA TRP A 102 -4.65 -10.02 -6.59
C TRP A 102 -3.92 -11.35 -6.37
N ASN A 103 -2.64 -11.29 -6.01
CA ASN A 103 -1.83 -12.47 -5.72
C ASN A 103 -2.39 -13.26 -4.54
N LYS A 104 -2.80 -12.59 -3.46
CA LYS A 104 -3.41 -13.25 -2.31
C LYS A 104 -4.73 -13.93 -2.70
N MET A 105 -5.55 -13.27 -3.53
CA MET A 105 -6.81 -13.83 -4.05
C MET A 105 -6.57 -15.05 -4.96
N CYS A 106 -5.63 -14.97 -5.89
CA CYS A 106 -5.23 -16.09 -6.75
C CYS A 106 -4.73 -17.28 -5.93
N TRP A 107 -3.86 -17.01 -4.94
CA TRP A 107 -3.33 -18.02 -4.04
C TRP A 107 -4.42 -18.76 -3.25
N MET A 108 -5.44 -18.02 -2.78
CA MET A 108 -6.61 -18.58 -2.09
C MET A 108 -7.44 -19.49 -3.00
N LYS A 109 -7.61 -19.10 -4.27
CA LYS A 109 -8.26 -19.92 -5.31
C LYS A 109 -7.40 -21.11 -5.76
N GLY A 110 -6.13 -21.17 -5.36
CA GLY A 110 -5.19 -22.19 -5.83
C GLY A 110 -4.65 -21.93 -7.24
N VAL A 111 -4.89 -20.74 -7.77
CA VAL A 111 -4.32 -20.28 -9.03
C VAL A 111 -2.92 -19.75 -8.74
N LYS A 112 -1.89 -20.35 -9.34
CA LYS A 112 -0.54 -19.79 -9.26
C LYS A 112 -0.48 -18.60 -10.22
N PRO A 113 -0.08 -17.40 -9.77
CA PRO A 113 0.17 -16.31 -10.69
C PRO A 113 1.28 -16.77 -11.66
N LYS A 114 0.97 -16.72 -12.97
CA LYS A 114 1.98 -16.92 -14.00
C LYS A 114 2.80 -15.64 -14.06
N TYR A 115 3.84 -15.56 -13.26
CA TYR A 115 4.89 -14.58 -13.50
C TYR A 115 5.66 -15.05 -14.73
N SER A 116 5.17 -14.74 -15.93
CA SER A 116 6.05 -14.66 -17.07
C SER A 116 7.07 -13.56 -16.75
N GLN A 117 8.36 -13.87 -16.85
CA GLN A 117 9.37 -12.82 -16.80
C GLN A 117 9.23 -11.99 -18.06
N ILE A 118 8.36 -10.97 -17.99
CA ILE A 118 8.18 -10.02 -19.08
C ILE A 118 9.43 -9.16 -19.08
N THR A 119 10.33 -9.43 -20.03
CA THR A 119 11.53 -8.62 -20.22
C THR A 119 11.15 -7.24 -20.74
N GLU A 120 11.99 -6.23 -20.50
CA GLU A 120 11.75 -4.90 -21.07
C GLU A 120 11.67 -4.92 -22.60
N SER A 121 12.37 -5.83 -23.27
CA SER A 121 12.23 -6.05 -24.72
C SER A 121 10.80 -6.45 -25.07
N MET A 122 10.23 -7.46 -24.39
CA MET A 122 8.87 -7.93 -24.67
C MET A 122 7.82 -6.84 -24.45
N LYS A 123 8.04 -5.95 -23.47
CA LYS A 123 7.15 -4.79 -23.26
C LYS A 123 7.23 -3.82 -24.44
N LYS A 124 8.43 -3.50 -24.90
CA LYS A 124 8.65 -2.60 -26.04
C LYS A 124 8.11 -3.19 -27.34
N ASP A 125 8.34 -4.48 -27.58
CA ASP A 125 7.83 -5.19 -28.76
C ASP A 125 6.29 -5.19 -28.77
N LEU A 126 5.67 -5.44 -27.61
CA LEU A 126 4.22 -5.34 -27.46
C LEU A 126 3.73 -3.90 -27.70
N LEU A 127 4.40 -2.90 -27.13
CA LEU A 127 4.03 -1.50 -27.28
C LEU A 127 4.07 -1.08 -28.75
N HIS A 128 5.16 -1.38 -29.47
CA HIS A 128 5.24 -1.10 -30.91
C HIS A 128 4.20 -1.87 -31.73
N SER A 129 3.78 -3.06 -31.29
CA SER A 129 2.71 -3.81 -31.98
C SER A 129 1.32 -3.21 -31.78
N LEU A 130 1.03 -2.63 -30.62
CA LEU A 130 -0.27 -2.06 -30.27
C LEU A 130 -0.41 -0.61 -30.74
N THR A 131 0.69 0.13 -30.66
CA THR A 131 0.78 1.55 -31.02
C THR A 131 2.00 1.72 -31.92
N PRO A 132 1.83 1.49 -33.23
CA PRO A 132 2.93 1.67 -34.18
C PRO A 132 3.39 3.13 -34.19
N ASP A 133 4.69 3.38 -34.23
CA ASP A 133 5.27 4.73 -34.14
C ASP A 133 4.81 5.66 -35.28
N TYR A 134 4.31 5.10 -36.38
CA TYR A 134 3.75 5.83 -37.52
C TYR A 134 2.26 6.20 -37.35
N ALA A 135 1.61 5.76 -36.27
CA ALA A 135 0.24 6.13 -35.99
C ALA A 135 0.18 7.60 -35.56
N GLU A 136 -0.11 8.49 -36.51
CA GLU A 136 -0.50 9.86 -36.20
C GLU A 136 -1.87 9.81 -35.50
N TYR A 137 -1.88 10.01 -34.18
CA TYR A 137 -3.12 10.24 -33.46
C TYR A 137 -3.60 11.63 -33.82
N PRO A 138 -4.75 11.78 -34.52
CA PRO A 138 -5.37 13.10 -34.60
C PRO A 138 -5.58 13.56 -33.17
N GLN A 139 -4.99 14.70 -32.81
CA GLN A 139 -5.24 15.32 -31.51
C GLN A 139 -6.76 15.38 -31.36
N PRO A 140 -7.35 14.73 -30.34
CA PRO A 140 -8.78 14.83 -30.15
C PRO A 140 -9.07 16.31 -29.93
N THR A 141 -9.73 16.94 -30.89
CA THR A 141 -10.24 18.29 -30.69
C THR A 141 -11.35 18.18 -29.67
N LEU A 142 -11.02 18.56 -28.43
CA LEU A 142 -12.00 18.70 -27.36
C LEU A 142 -12.89 19.88 -27.70
N HIS A 143 -13.91 19.64 -28.52
CA HIS A 143 -15.00 20.57 -28.75
C HIS A 143 -15.90 20.52 -27.53
N SER A 144 -15.72 21.47 -26.61
CA SER A 144 -16.71 21.74 -25.59
C SER A 144 -17.81 22.55 -26.24
N ASP A 145 -19.01 22.00 -26.40
CA ASP A 145 -20.20 22.75 -26.84
C ASP A 145 -20.71 23.73 -25.76
N ASN A 146 -20.01 23.78 -24.61
CA ASN A 146 -20.38 24.63 -23.50
C ASN A 146 -19.87 26.06 -23.75
N GLU A 147 -20.63 26.83 -24.53
CA GLU A 147 -20.35 28.24 -24.84
C GLU A 147 -20.07 29.07 -23.58
N ALA A 148 -20.71 28.73 -22.44
CA ALA A 148 -20.52 29.42 -21.17
C ALA A 148 -19.09 29.26 -20.59
N LEU A 149 -18.43 28.12 -20.82
CA LEU A 149 -17.05 27.87 -20.38
C LEU A 149 -16.01 28.30 -21.42
N GLN A 150 -16.45 28.61 -22.64
CA GLN A 150 -15.59 29.12 -23.71
C GLN A 150 -15.43 30.65 -23.67
N GLN A 151 -16.24 31.33 -22.85
CA GLN A 151 -16.12 32.77 -22.63
C GLN A 151 -15.01 33.08 -21.61
N ASP A 152 -14.40 34.25 -21.74
CA ASP A 152 -13.47 34.76 -20.72
C ASP A 152 -14.21 34.94 -19.39
N PHE A 153 -13.60 34.48 -18.29
CA PHE A 153 -14.18 34.66 -16.97
C PHE A 153 -14.12 36.12 -16.52
N SER A 154 -15.14 36.56 -15.80
CA SER A 154 -15.22 37.92 -15.27
C SER A 154 -14.37 38.08 -14.00
N LEU A 155 -13.94 39.32 -13.73
CA LEU A 155 -13.25 39.65 -12.48
C LEU A 155 -14.12 39.35 -11.25
N GLU A 156 -15.43 39.48 -11.36
CA GLU A 156 -16.39 39.19 -10.30
C GLU A 156 -16.43 37.68 -9.98
N GLU A 157 -16.45 36.82 -10.99
CA GLU A 157 -16.37 35.36 -10.80
C GLU A 157 -15.06 34.96 -10.11
N LEU A 158 -13.93 35.56 -10.52
CA LEU A 158 -12.65 35.34 -9.84
C LEU A 158 -12.70 35.76 -8.37
N GLN A 159 -13.26 36.94 -8.08
CA GLN A 159 -13.42 37.44 -6.72
C GLN A 159 -14.31 36.52 -5.86
N ASN A 160 -15.35 35.94 -6.45
CA ASN A 160 -16.25 35.00 -5.79
C ASN A 160 -15.58 33.64 -5.49
N CYS A 161 -14.63 33.22 -6.34
CA CYS A 161 -13.90 31.96 -6.15
C CYS A 161 -12.74 32.07 -5.14
N LEU A 162 -12.22 33.27 -4.87
CA LEU A 162 -11.11 33.48 -3.94
C LEU A 162 -11.55 33.34 -2.47
N LYS A 163 -10.80 32.54 -1.70
CA LYS A 163 -11.07 32.31 -0.28
C LYS A 163 -10.53 33.46 0.57
N LYS A 164 -11.34 33.97 1.50
CA LYS A 164 -10.93 35.03 2.45
C LYS A 164 -9.82 34.64 3.44
N LYS A 165 -9.55 33.34 3.61
CA LYS A 165 -8.52 32.82 4.52
C LYS A 165 -7.48 32.05 3.73
N ASP A 166 -6.23 32.20 4.13
CA ASP A 166 -5.13 31.45 3.54
C ASP A 166 -5.27 29.96 3.84
N THR A 167 -5.14 29.16 2.78
CA THR A 167 -4.84 27.73 2.88
C THR A 167 -3.33 27.53 2.77
N ALA A 168 -2.85 26.31 3.00
CA ALA A 168 -1.46 25.98 2.71
C ALA A 168 -1.13 26.37 1.25
N PRO A 169 -0.03 27.08 0.99
CA PRO A 169 0.35 27.48 -0.36
C PRO A 169 0.79 26.27 -1.19
N GLY A 170 0.68 26.38 -2.51
CA GLY A 170 1.19 25.38 -3.44
C GLY A 170 2.70 25.46 -3.62
N ASP A 171 3.24 24.71 -4.59
CA ASP A 171 4.68 24.66 -4.89
C ASP A 171 5.26 26.04 -5.32
N ASP A 172 4.40 26.95 -5.80
CA ASP A 172 4.74 28.32 -6.16
C ASP A 172 4.85 29.28 -4.95
N ASN A 173 4.49 28.80 -3.74
CA ASN A 173 4.42 29.56 -2.49
C ASN A 173 3.49 30.80 -2.55
N ILE A 174 2.51 30.82 -3.45
CA ILE A 174 1.55 31.92 -3.55
C ILE A 174 0.35 31.67 -2.63
N THR A 175 0.06 32.62 -1.73
CA THR A 175 -1.08 32.57 -0.80
C THR A 175 -2.23 33.46 -1.26
N TYR A 176 -3.45 33.22 -0.77
CA TYR A 176 -4.62 34.05 -1.11
C TYR A 176 -4.44 35.50 -0.64
N SER A 177 -3.81 35.72 0.52
CA SER A 177 -3.49 37.05 1.04
C SER A 177 -2.55 37.83 0.13
N MET A 178 -1.61 37.17 -0.56
CA MET A 178 -0.77 37.83 -1.56
C MET A 178 -1.61 38.35 -2.74
N ILE A 179 -2.57 37.55 -3.21
CA ILE A 179 -3.46 37.91 -4.32
C ILE A 179 -4.38 39.09 -3.92
N TYR A 180 -4.94 39.08 -2.70
CA TYR A 180 -5.78 40.17 -2.20
C TYR A 180 -5.06 41.51 -2.03
N ASN A 181 -3.74 41.49 -1.80
CA ASN A 181 -2.94 42.69 -1.60
C ASN A 181 -2.20 43.15 -2.86
N LEU A 182 -2.52 42.59 -4.02
CA LEU A 182 -1.99 43.09 -5.28
C LEU A 182 -2.48 44.52 -5.55
N PRO A 183 -1.61 45.42 -6.05
CA PRO A 183 -2.03 46.75 -6.42
C PRO A 183 -3.01 46.68 -7.60
N ASN A 184 -4.14 47.37 -7.52
CA ASN A 184 -5.13 47.52 -8.59
C ASN A 184 -4.61 48.33 -9.80
N GLU A 185 -3.30 48.55 -9.91
CA GLU A 185 -2.74 49.31 -11.03
C GLU A 185 -2.77 48.44 -12.28
N GLU A 186 -3.54 48.89 -13.28
CA GLU A 186 -3.46 48.42 -14.66
C GLU A 186 -1.99 48.26 -15.04
N TRP A 187 -1.66 47.11 -15.60
CA TRP A 187 -0.34 46.81 -16.13
C TRP A 187 -0.02 47.82 -17.24
N GLN A 188 0.64 48.92 -16.88
CA GLN A 188 1.25 49.84 -17.82
C GLN A 188 2.64 49.26 -18.17
N PRO A 189 2.98 49.10 -19.47
CA PRO A 189 4.31 48.69 -19.88
C PRO A 189 5.38 49.54 -19.17
N ARG A 190 6.46 48.91 -18.72
CA ARG A 190 7.54 49.57 -17.97
C ARG A 190 8.34 50.53 -18.86
N ASP A 191 7.78 51.69 -19.14
CA ASP A 191 8.56 52.86 -19.57
C ASP A 191 9.13 53.56 -18.33
N GLY A 192 10.23 53.01 -17.84
CA GLY A 192 11.43 53.76 -17.49
C GLY A 192 11.41 54.90 -16.48
N LYS A 193 10.33 55.22 -15.74
CA LYS A 193 10.37 56.28 -14.70
C LYS A 193 9.59 55.92 -13.43
N ARG A 194 10.30 55.41 -12.42
CA ARG A 194 9.79 55.18 -11.06
C ARG A 194 9.29 56.50 -10.46
N LYS A 195 7.97 56.69 -10.37
CA LYS A 195 7.40 57.61 -9.38
C LYS A 195 7.36 56.87 -8.04
N ARG A 196 8.15 57.32 -7.08
CA ARG A 196 8.15 56.80 -5.70
C ARG A 196 6.79 57.12 -5.06
N GLY A 197 5.90 56.12 -5.02
CA GLY A 197 4.66 56.15 -4.25
C GLY A 197 4.95 56.27 -2.75
N ARG A 198 4.18 57.13 -2.08
CA ARG A 198 4.43 57.66 -0.72
C ARG A 198 4.41 56.61 0.42
N GLN A 199 4.05 55.35 0.15
CA GLN A 199 3.99 54.31 1.19
C GLN A 199 5.36 53.73 1.58
N ALA A 200 6.36 53.77 0.69
CA ALA A 200 7.70 53.25 0.99
C ALA A 200 8.51 54.11 1.98
N LYS A 201 8.10 55.37 2.21
CA LYS A 201 8.76 56.24 3.19
C LYS A 201 8.42 55.85 4.64
N ARG A 202 7.17 55.45 4.89
CA ARG A 202 6.70 55.11 6.25
C ARG A 202 7.37 53.84 6.80
N TRP A 203 7.57 52.83 5.96
CA TRP A 203 8.26 51.58 6.34
C TRP A 203 9.76 51.77 6.63
N ILE A 204 10.44 52.69 5.94
CA ILE A 204 11.88 52.95 6.15
C ILE A 204 12.10 53.82 7.41
N ASP A 205 11.20 54.74 7.71
CA ASP A 205 11.29 55.61 8.89
C ASP A 205 10.99 54.83 10.19
N ASP A 206 10.04 53.89 10.17
CA ASP A 206 9.75 52.99 11.31
C ASP A 206 10.94 52.06 11.64
N LEU A 207 11.69 51.60 10.62
CA LEU A 207 12.90 50.79 10.81
C LEU A 207 14.09 51.59 11.34
N ARG A 208 14.15 52.91 11.11
CA ARG A 208 15.17 53.79 11.71
C ARG A 208 14.89 54.08 13.18
N ASN A 209 13.62 54.29 13.54
CA ASN A 209 13.23 54.57 14.93
C ASN A 209 13.40 53.37 15.86
N LEU A 210 13.38 52.13 15.34
CA LEU A 210 13.68 50.92 16.12
C LEU A 210 15.17 50.74 16.45
N LYS A 211 16.08 51.42 15.73
CA LYS A 211 17.53 51.35 15.97
C LYS A 211 18.09 52.54 16.77
N ALA A 212 17.24 53.46 17.23
CA ALA A 212 17.65 54.69 17.91
C ALA A 212 17.19 54.78 19.39
N LYS A 213 17.28 53.69 20.15
CA LYS A 213 17.23 53.75 21.63
C LYS A 213 18.64 53.64 22.22
N PRO A 214 19.28 54.76 22.61
CA PRO A 214 20.45 54.73 23.46
C PRO A 214 20.05 54.74 24.95
N GLY A 215 20.60 53.79 25.71
CA GLY A 215 20.91 53.92 27.13
C GLY A 215 19.77 53.71 28.15
N LEU A 216 19.84 52.62 28.91
CA LEU A 216 19.62 52.68 30.35
C LEU A 216 20.66 51.82 31.08
N GLU A 217 21.03 52.34 32.24
CA GLU A 217 22.35 52.31 32.86
C GLU A 217 22.67 51.04 33.65
N LYS A 218 23.97 50.88 33.91
CA LYS A 218 24.50 50.10 35.02
C LYS A 218 24.02 50.69 36.36
N LYS A 219 23.40 49.88 37.20
CA LYS A 219 23.70 49.73 38.63
C LYS A 219 23.13 48.41 39.13
#